data_AF-G9KZT5-F1
#
_entry.id   AF-G9KZT5-F1
#
_cell.length_a   1.000
_cell.length_b   1.000
_cell.length_c   1.000
_cell.angle_alpha   90.00
_cell.angle_beta   90.00
_cell.angle_gamma   90.00
#
_symmetry.space_group_name_H-M   'P 1'
#
loop_
_entity.id
_entity.type
_entity.pdbx_description
1 polymer ?
#
loop_
_entity_poly.entity_id
_entity_poly.type
_entity_poly.pdbx_seq_one_letter_code
_entity_poly.pdbx_strand_id
1 'polypeptide(L)'
;KHLNHLDISDDKQFTSDIALRLLEQKDILPNLVSLDVSGRKHVTDKAVEAFIQQRPSMQFVGLLATDAGYSEFLTGEGHLKVSGEANETQIAEALKRYSERAFFVREALFHLFSLTHVMEKTKPEILKLVVTGMRNHPMNLPVQLAASACVFNLTKQDLAAGMPVRLLADVTHLLLKAMEHFPNH
;
A
#
# COMPACT_ATOMS: atom_id res chain seq x y z
N LYS A 1 8.08 23.09 -19.65
CA LYS A 1 7.33 22.25 -18.68
C LYS A 1 8.35 21.31 -18.04
N HIS A 2 8.50 21.32 -16.71
CA HIS A 2 9.38 20.39 -16.01
C HIS A 2 8.58 19.16 -15.57
N LEU A 3 9.21 17.98 -15.57
CA LEU A 3 8.61 16.75 -15.08
C LEU A 3 8.67 16.76 -13.54
N ASN A 4 7.52 16.80 -12.88
CA ASN A 4 7.40 16.84 -11.42
C ASN A 4 6.90 15.52 -10.83
N HIS A 5 6.17 14.74 -11.63
CA HIS A 5 5.62 13.44 -11.24
C HIS A 5 6.06 12.40 -12.26
N LEU A 6 6.67 11.32 -11.78
CA LEU A 6 7.08 10.20 -12.59
C LEU A 6 6.52 8.92 -11.98
N ASP A 7 5.60 8.31 -12.69
CA ASP A 7 5.05 7.00 -12.33
C ASP A 7 5.55 5.98 -13.35
N ILE A 8 6.40 5.09 -12.90
CA ILE A 8 6.84 3.91 -13.64
C ILE A 8 6.45 2.64 -12.87
N SER A 9 5.46 2.70 -12.00
CA SER A 9 4.94 1.53 -11.29
C SER A 9 4.31 0.52 -12.26
N ASP A 10 4.35 -0.77 -11.92
CA ASP A 10 3.86 -1.83 -12.79
C ASP A 10 3.31 -2.99 -11.98
N ASP A 11 2.14 -3.49 -12.37
CA ASP A 11 1.52 -4.68 -11.79
C ASP A 11 1.79 -5.94 -12.61
N LYS A 12 2.35 -5.78 -13.82
CA LYS A 12 2.79 -6.87 -14.67
C LYS A 12 4.22 -7.14 -14.31
N GLN A 13 4.55 -8.40 -14.02
CA GLN A 13 5.84 -8.89 -13.52
C GLN A 13 7.03 -8.70 -14.50
N PHE A 14 7.09 -7.59 -15.24
CA PHE A 14 8.19 -7.24 -16.12
C PHE A 14 9.44 -6.97 -15.28
N THR A 15 10.48 -7.74 -15.55
CA THR A 15 11.82 -7.62 -14.97
C THR A 15 12.60 -6.45 -15.56
N SER A 16 11.94 -5.30 -15.74
CA SER A 16 12.59 -4.11 -16.28
C SER A 16 13.54 -3.52 -15.23
N ASP A 17 14.78 -3.28 -15.62
CA ASP A 17 15.80 -2.61 -14.82
C ASP A 17 15.68 -1.09 -14.87
N ILE A 18 14.61 -0.55 -15.48
CA ILE A 18 14.39 0.89 -15.65
C ILE A 18 14.41 1.66 -14.33
N ALA A 19 13.83 1.10 -13.27
CA ALA A 19 13.83 1.74 -11.95
C ALA A 19 15.23 1.79 -11.35
N LEU A 20 15.99 0.68 -11.45
CA LEU A 20 17.38 0.64 -11.02
C LEU A 20 18.22 1.68 -11.77
N ARG A 21 18.16 1.69 -13.11
CA ARG A 21 18.91 2.65 -13.93
C ARG A 21 18.55 4.09 -13.59
N LEU A 22 17.27 4.38 -13.37
CA LEU A 22 16.78 5.71 -12.98
C LEU A 22 17.37 6.13 -11.63
N LEU A 23 17.32 5.26 -10.62
CA LEU A 23 17.80 5.56 -9.26
C LEU A 23 19.32 5.75 -9.21
N GLU A 24 20.07 5.12 -10.11
CA GLU A 24 21.53 5.30 -10.24
C GLU A 24 21.94 6.62 -10.91
N GLN A 25 21.03 7.28 -11.64
CA GLN A 25 21.35 8.55 -12.30
C GLN A 25 21.44 9.71 -11.31
N LYS A 26 22.49 10.50 -11.48
CA LYS A 26 22.70 11.76 -10.76
C LYS A 26 22.25 12.94 -11.61
N ASP A 27 21.87 14.04 -10.95
CA ASP A 27 21.58 15.34 -11.58
C ASP A 27 20.45 15.36 -12.62
N ILE A 28 19.65 14.29 -12.71
CA ILE A 28 18.44 14.25 -13.54
C ILE A 28 17.21 14.72 -12.77
N LEU A 29 16.14 15.14 -13.46
CA LEU A 29 14.83 15.41 -12.84
C LEU A 29 14.90 16.24 -11.52
N PRO A 30 15.59 17.40 -11.50
CA PRO A 30 15.83 18.16 -10.27
C PRO A 30 14.55 18.69 -9.60
N ASN A 31 13.44 18.77 -10.35
CA ASN A 31 12.14 19.26 -9.89
C ASN A 31 11.16 18.13 -9.56
N LEU A 32 11.61 16.87 -9.55
CA LEU A 32 10.73 15.74 -9.25
C LEU A 32 10.30 15.78 -7.78
N VAL A 33 8.99 15.83 -7.57
CA VAL A 33 8.38 15.82 -6.22
C VAL A 33 7.67 14.50 -5.91
N SER A 34 7.46 13.66 -6.92
CA SER A 34 6.75 12.40 -6.77
C SER A 34 7.35 11.37 -7.72
N LEU A 35 7.82 10.26 -7.14
CA LEU A 35 8.31 9.09 -7.87
C LEU A 35 7.49 7.86 -7.47
N ASP A 36 7.02 7.07 -8.42
CA ASP A 36 6.44 5.76 -8.13
C ASP A 36 7.17 4.68 -8.92
N VAL A 37 7.80 3.75 -8.20
CA VAL A 37 8.51 2.58 -8.77
C VAL A 37 7.91 1.28 -8.24
N SER A 38 6.71 1.32 -7.68
CA SER A 38 6.05 0.14 -7.10
C SER A 38 5.95 -1.01 -8.13
N GLY A 39 6.21 -2.24 -7.68
CA GLY A 39 6.24 -3.45 -8.49
C GLY A 39 7.52 -3.64 -9.32
N ARG A 40 8.51 -2.75 -9.20
CA ARG A 40 9.80 -2.88 -9.89
C ARG A 40 10.80 -3.66 -9.06
N LYS A 41 11.63 -4.46 -9.74
CA LYS A 41 12.70 -5.26 -9.13
C LYS A 41 13.98 -4.46 -8.96
N HIS A 42 14.86 -4.96 -8.09
CA HIS A 42 16.21 -4.41 -7.85
C HIS A 42 16.22 -2.98 -7.28
N VAL A 43 15.10 -2.52 -6.73
CA VAL A 43 15.06 -1.29 -5.95
C VAL A 43 15.66 -1.59 -4.58
N THR A 44 16.47 -0.68 -4.05
CA THR A 44 17.08 -0.83 -2.73
C THR A 44 16.96 0.48 -1.97
N ASP A 45 16.86 0.40 -0.64
CA ASP A 45 16.77 1.59 0.24
C ASP A 45 17.89 2.57 -0.04
N LYS A 46 19.13 2.07 -0.14
CA LYS A 46 20.31 2.90 -0.44
C LYS A 46 20.16 3.70 -1.74
N ALA A 47 19.65 3.07 -2.80
CA ALA A 47 19.47 3.73 -4.09
C ALA A 47 18.35 4.77 -4.03
N VAL A 48 17.24 4.44 -3.36
CA VAL A 48 16.10 5.35 -3.18
C VAL A 48 16.50 6.56 -2.34
N GLU A 49 17.17 6.35 -1.21
CA GLU A 49 17.67 7.42 -0.33
C GLU A 49 18.61 8.37 -1.07
N ALA A 50 19.63 7.83 -1.76
CA ALA A 50 20.57 8.64 -2.53
C ALA A 50 19.87 9.45 -3.63
N PHE A 51 18.81 8.90 -4.23
CA PHE A 51 18.00 9.60 -5.21
C PHE A 51 17.17 10.73 -4.57
N ILE A 52 16.58 10.50 -3.40
CA ILE A 52 15.74 11.50 -2.71
C ILE A 52 16.61 12.62 -2.12
N GLN A 53 17.79 12.33 -1.60
CA GLN A 53 18.69 13.34 -1.02
C GLN A 53 19.13 14.41 -2.03
N GLN A 54 19.22 14.06 -3.31
CA GLN A 54 19.48 15.02 -4.39
C GLN A 54 18.27 15.91 -4.73
N ARG A 55 17.09 15.60 -4.18
CA ARG A 55 15.79 16.20 -4.50
C ARG A 55 15.03 16.50 -3.19
N PRO A 56 15.46 17.51 -2.42
CA PRO A 56 14.89 17.82 -1.10
C PRO A 56 13.42 18.26 -1.13
N SER A 57 12.87 18.56 -2.31
CA SER A 57 11.44 18.85 -2.51
C SER A 57 10.59 17.60 -2.73
N MET A 58 11.16 16.39 -2.65
CA MET A 58 10.42 15.14 -2.78
C MET A 58 9.33 15.04 -1.72
N GLN A 59 8.10 14.79 -2.16
CA GLN A 59 6.92 14.67 -1.31
C GLN A 59 6.39 13.24 -1.28
N PHE A 60 6.67 12.44 -2.30
CA PHE A 60 6.19 11.07 -2.38
C PHE A 60 7.17 10.12 -3.06
N VAL A 61 7.33 8.93 -2.50
CA VAL A 61 7.93 7.78 -3.17
C VAL A 61 7.07 6.53 -3.02
N GLY A 62 6.81 5.83 -4.12
CA GLY A 62 6.09 4.56 -4.13
C GLY A 62 7.02 3.36 -4.30
N LEU A 63 6.98 2.44 -3.34
CA LEU A 63 7.88 1.31 -3.15
C LEU A 63 7.14 -0.01 -2.89
N LEU A 64 5.83 -0.07 -3.13
CA LEU A 64 5.09 -1.31 -2.88
C LEU A 64 5.53 -2.40 -3.85
N ALA A 65 5.73 -3.63 -3.38
CA ALA A 65 6.23 -4.78 -4.12
C ALA A 65 7.61 -4.53 -4.76
N THR A 66 8.53 -3.90 -4.02
CA THR A 66 9.91 -3.66 -4.49
C THR A 66 10.99 -4.20 -3.56
N ASP A 67 10.63 -4.82 -2.42
CA ASP A 67 11.55 -5.26 -1.35
C ASP A 67 12.36 -4.10 -0.73
N ALA A 68 11.87 -2.86 -0.86
CA ALA A 68 12.49 -1.65 -0.34
C ALA A 68 11.52 -0.88 0.56
N GLY A 69 12.01 0.15 1.24
CA GLY A 69 11.27 0.96 2.20
C GLY A 69 11.52 0.59 3.66
N TYR A 70 12.51 -0.25 3.97
CA TYR A 70 12.72 -0.74 5.34
C TYR A 70 13.64 0.15 6.18
N SER A 71 14.32 1.11 5.56
CA SER A 71 15.19 2.05 6.26
C SER A 71 14.43 3.12 7.06
N GLU A 72 15.08 3.63 8.10
CA GLU A 72 14.57 4.74 8.94
C GLU A 72 14.24 6.01 8.14
N PHE A 73 14.91 6.22 6.99
CA PHE A 73 14.63 7.35 6.11
C PHE A 73 13.28 7.21 5.38
N LEU A 74 12.85 5.98 5.12
CA LEU A 74 11.70 5.65 4.25
C LEU A 74 10.45 5.27 5.05
N THR A 75 10.39 5.55 6.34
CA THR A 75 9.24 5.17 7.20
C THR A 75 7.90 5.71 6.71
N GLY A 76 7.89 6.81 5.97
CA GLY A 76 6.68 7.53 5.53
C GLY A 76 6.20 8.58 6.54
N GLU A 77 6.96 8.78 7.62
CA GLU A 77 6.71 9.82 8.61
C GLU A 77 7.24 11.20 8.14
N GLY A 78 6.62 12.28 8.64
CA GLY A 78 6.99 13.63 8.28
C GLY A 78 6.51 14.07 6.89
N HIS A 79 7.38 14.73 6.13
CA HIS A 79 7.05 15.41 4.87
C HIS A 79 7.04 14.48 3.66
N LEU A 80 7.83 13.41 3.68
CA LEU A 80 7.92 12.43 2.61
C LEU A 80 6.89 11.33 2.84
N LYS A 81 5.87 11.26 2.00
CA LYS A 81 4.95 10.12 1.96
C LYS A 81 5.60 8.94 1.26
N VAL A 82 5.47 7.76 1.84
CA VAL A 82 6.00 6.53 1.29
C VAL A 82 4.86 5.53 1.23
N SER A 83 4.56 4.97 0.05
CA SER A 83 3.77 3.74 -0.05
C SER A 83 4.70 2.54 -0.18
N GLY A 84 4.38 1.43 0.47
CA GLY A 84 5.27 0.28 0.58
C GLY A 84 4.70 -0.82 1.48
N GLU A 85 5.50 -1.85 1.75
CA GLU A 85 5.14 -3.01 2.59
C GLU A 85 5.83 -3.05 3.95
N ALA A 86 6.74 -2.11 4.27
CA ALA A 86 7.62 -2.27 5.43
C ALA A 86 6.93 -2.02 6.78
N ASN A 87 5.95 -1.12 6.82
CA ASN A 87 5.25 -0.74 8.05
C ASN A 87 3.80 -0.29 7.80
N GLU A 88 3.05 -0.06 8.87
CA GLU A 88 1.64 0.33 8.78
C GLU A 88 1.42 1.66 8.04
N THR A 89 2.28 2.67 8.25
CA THR A 89 2.18 3.97 7.57
C THR A 89 2.29 3.81 6.07
N GLN A 90 3.25 3.01 5.62
CA GLN A 90 3.47 2.72 4.20
C GLN A 90 2.32 1.95 3.57
N ILE A 91 1.84 0.91 4.25
CA ILE A 91 0.72 0.09 3.78
C ILE A 91 -0.56 0.94 3.71
N ALA A 92 -0.79 1.79 4.70
CA ALA A 92 -1.93 2.71 4.70
C ALA A 92 -1.86 3.71 3.54
N GLU A 93 -0.68 4.25 3.23
CA GLU A 93 -0.48 5.13 2.06
C GLU A 93 -0.70 4.36 0.75
N ALA A 94 -0.21 3.13 0.65
CA ALA A 94 -0.42 2.26 -0.51
C ALA A 94 -1.91 1.99 -0.77
N LEU A 95 -2.67 1.60 0.26
CA LEU A 95 -4.11 1.35 0.15
C LEU A 95 -4.91 2.61 -0.26
N LYS A 96 -4.46 3.80 0.17
CA LYS A 96 -5.08 5.07 -0.24
C LYS A 96 -4.80 5.40 -1.71
N ARG A 97 -3.53 5.32 -2.13
CA ARG A 97 -3.11 5.74 -3.48
C ARG A 97 -3.48 4.75 -4.57
N TYR A 98 -3.45 3.46 -4.25
CA TYR A 98 -3.66 2.40 -5.23
C TYR A 98 -5.05 1.80 -5.16
N SER A 99 -6.03 2.49 -4.56
CA SER A 99 -7.37 1.96 -4.26
C SER A 99 -8.12 1.38 -5.47
N GLU A 100 -7.76 1.80 -6.69
CA GLU A 100 -8.37 1.33 -7.95
C GLU A 100 -7.53 0.25 -8.67
N ARG A 101 -6.36 -0.12 -8.12
CA ARG A 101 -5.40 -1.05 -8.75
C ARG A 101 -5.38 -2.37 -7.97
N ALA A 102 -6.21 -3.31 -8.41
CA ALA A 102 -6.47 -4.56 -7.69
C ALA A 102 -5.21 -5.34 -7.30
N PHE A 103 -4.17 -5.36 -8.14
CA PHE A 103 -2.90 -6.00 -7.80
C PHE A 103 -2.23 -5.37 -6.57
N PHE A 104 -2.09 -4.05 -6.55
CA PHE A 104 -1.48 -3.33 -5.43
C PHE A 104 -2.34 -3.33 -4.18
N VAL A 105 -3.67 -3.25 -4.33
CA VAL A 105 -4.58 -3.42 -3.18
C VAL A 105 -4.39 -4.80 -2.56
N ARG A 106 -4.37 -5.86 -3.38
CA ARG A 106 -4.13 -7.23 -2.91
C ARG A 106 -2.78 -7.35 -2.19
N GLU A 107 -1.69 -6.83 -2.75
CA GLU A 107 -0.36 -6.86 -2.13
C GLU A 107 -0.34 -6.13 -0.80
N ALA A 108 -0.85 -4.89 -0.76
CA ALA A 108 -0.89 -4.11 0.48
C ALA A 108 -1.74 -4.79 1.57
N LEU A 109 -2.87 -5.41 1.21
CA LEU A 109 -3.70 -6.19 2.14
C LEU A 109 -2.98 -7.45 2.64
N PHE A 110 -2.21 -8.12 1.78
CA PHE A 110 -1.42 -9.28 2.18
C PHE A 110 -0.38 -8.91 3.25
N HIS A 111 0.34 -7.81 3.07
CA HIS A 111 1.27 -7.31 4.09
C HIS A 111 0.56 -6.78 5.34
N LEU A 112 -0.60 -6.12 5.17
CA LEU A 112 -1.42 -5.68 6.29
C LEU A 112 -1.88 -6.85 7.17
N PHE A 113 -2.25 -7.98 6.57
CA PHE A 113 -2.66 -9.17 7.30
C PHE A 113 -1.59 -9.61 8.32
N SER A 114 -0.32 -9.61 7.91
CA SER A 114 0.81 -9.95 8.78
C SER A 114 0.95 -8.99 9.97
N LEU A 115 0.67 -7.70 9.78
CA LEU A 115 0.72 -6.70 10.86
C LEU A 115 -0.51 -6.77 11.79
N THR A 116 -1.68 -7.07 11.25
CA THR A 116 -2.93 -7.09 12.02
C THR A 116 -3.03 -8.28 12.97
N HIS A 117 -2.30 -9.37 12.72
CA HIS A 117 -2.36 -10.57 13.56
C HIS A 117 -2.02 -10.27 15.04
N VAL A 118 -1.04 -9.39 15.27
CA VAL A 118 -0.54 -9.02 16.62
C VAL A 118 -1.14 -7.71 17.15
N MET A 119 -2.14 -7.15 16.47
CA MET A 119 -2.71 -5.86 16.85
C MET A 119 -3.63 -5.99 18.08
N GLU A 120 -3.40 -5.11 19.07
CA GLU A 120 -4.16 -5.07 20.33
C GLU A 120 -4.99 -3.78 20.48
N LYS A 121 -4.76 -2.79 19.61
CA LYS A 121 -5.49 -1.52 19.62
C LYS A 121 -6.48 -1.47 18.47
N THR A 122 -7.68 -1.01 18.74
CA THR A 122 -8.69 -0.72 17.71
C THR A 122 -8.17 0.34 16.74
N LYS A 123 -8.23 0.05 15.44
CA LYS A 123 -7.79 0.95 14.35
C LYS A 123 -8.88 1.17 13.28
N PRO A 124 -9.87 2.05 13.55
CA PRO A 124 -10.96 2.28 12.61
C PRO A 124 -10.49 2.83 11.25
N GLU A 125 -9.42 3.63 11.23
CA GLU A 125 -8.82 4.19 10.03
C GLU A 125 -8.25 3.11 9.11
N ILE A 126 -7.60 2.08 9.65
CA ILE A 126 -7.10 0.95 8.86
C ILE A 126 -8.25 0.11 8.32
N LEU A 127 -9.25 -0.19 9.17
CA LEU A 127 -10.44 -0.94 8.73
C LEU A 127 -11.20 -0.21 7.61
N LYS A 128 -11.27 1.13 7.64
CA LYS A 128 -11.85 1.92 6.54
C LYS A 128 -11.09 1.72 5.22
N LEU A 129 -9.76 1.63 5.24
CA LEU A 129 -8.97 1.38 4.03
C LEU A 129 -9.24 -0.02 3.47
N VAL A 130 -9.35 -1.03 4.33
CA VAL A 130 -9.72 -2.39 3.94
C VAL A 130 -11.11 -2.41 3.28
N VAL A 131 -12.09 -1.75 3.91
CA VAL A 131 -13.46 -1.60 3.38
C VAL A 131 -13.46 -0.91 2.01
N THR A 132 -12.66 0.14 1.82
CA THR A 132 -12.50 0.79 0.51
C THR A 132 -11.96 -0.19 -0.53
N GLY A 133 -10.93 -0.96 -0.22
CA GLY A 133 -10.39 -2.00 -1.11
C GLY A 133 -11.46 -3.03 -1.51
N MET A 134 -12.28 -3.48 -0.55
CA MET A 134 -13.39 -4.39 -0.83
C MET A 134 -14.44 -3.77 -1.76
N ARG A 135 -14.80 -2.50 -1.53
CA ARG A 135 -15.81 -1.77 -2.32
C ARG A 135 -15.37 -1.53 -3.75
N ASN A 136 -14.09 -1.21 -3.94
CA ASN A 136 -13.53 -0.91 -5.26
C ASN A 136 -13.30 -2.17 -6.09
N HIS A 137 -13.13 -3.32 -5.44
CA HIS A 137 -12.83 -4.59 -6.11
C HIS A 137 -13.79 -5.73 -5.72
N PRO A 138 -15.11 -5.56 -5.88
CA PRO A 138 -16.11 -6.51 -5.37
C PRO A 138 -16.08 -7.87 -6.06
N MET A 139 -15.57 -7.92 -7.30
CA MET A 139 -15.46 -9.14 -8.12
C MET A 139 -14.02 -9.69 -8.20
N ASN A 140 -13.08 -9.15 -7.43
CA ASN A 140 -11.71 -9.65 -7.39
C ASN A 140 -11.52 -10.57 -6.18
N LEU A 141 -11.58 -11.89 -6.41
CA LEU A 141 -11.45 -12.89 -5.36
C LEU A 141 -10.18 -12.71 -4.49
N PRO A 142 -8.97 -12.54 -5.07
CA PRO A 142 -7.77 -12.32 -4.25
C PRO A 142 -7.85 -11.10 -3.32
N VAL A 143 -8.42 -9.98 -3.78
CA VAL A 143 -8.63 -8.80 -2.92
C VAL A 143 -9.64 -9.11 -1.82
N GLN A 144 -10.78 -9.75 -2.14
CA GLN A 144 -11.80 -10.07 -1.14
C GLN A 144 -11.27 -11.04 -0.06
N LEU A 145 -10.48 -12.05 -0.44
CA LEU A 145 -9.88 -12.98 0.53
C LEU A 145 -8.88 -12.27 1.45
N ALA A 146 -7.94 -11.49 0.89
CA ALA A 146 -6.96 -10.76 1.69
C ALA A 146 -7.63 -9.71 2.60
N ALA A 147 -8.63 -9.00 2.10
CA ALA A 147 -9.40 -8.03 2.87
C ALA A 147 -10.19 -8.71 4.00
N SER A 148 -10.87 -9.81 3.72
CA SER A 148 -11.65 -10.56 4.73
C SER A 148 -10.76 -11.07 5.86
N ALA A 149 -9.54 -11.53 5.53
CA ALA A 149 -8.55 -11.92 6.53
C ALA A 149 -8.09 -10.74 7.40
N CYS A 150 -7.87 -9.55 6.81
CA CYS A 150 -7.58 -8.33 7.56
C CYS A 150 -8.75 -7.93 8.45
N VAL A 151 -9.98 -7.96 7.94
CA VAL A 151 -11.20 -7.68 8.69
C VAL A 151 -11.28 -8.57 9.92
N PHE A 152 -11.14 -9.88 9.75
CA PHE A 152 -11.20 -10.84 10.86
C PHE A 152 -10.23 -10.47 11.98
N ASN A 153 -8.98 -10.17 11.64
CA ASN A 153 -7.97 -9.75 12.63
C ASN A 153 -8.30 -8.40 13.27
N LEU A 154 -8.77 -7.42 12.49
CA LEU A 154 -9.09 -6.07 12.97
C LEU A 154 -10.36 -6.02 13.82
N THR A 155 -11.23 -7.03 13.73
CA THR A 155 -12.48 -7.11 14.49
C THR A 155 -12.54 -8.33 15.42
N LYS A 156 -11.40 -8.90 15.81
CA LYS A 156 -11.37 -10.00 16.79
C LYS A 156 -11.62 -9.49 18.21
N GLN A 157 -12.43 -10.21 18.98
CA GLN A 157 -12.63 -9.98 20.43
C GLN A 157 -12.94 -8.50 20.75
N ASP A 158 -12.21 -7.91 21.71
CA ASP A 158 -12.41 -6.55 22.20
C ASP A 158 -12.10 -5.47 21.15
N LEU A 159 -11.37 -5.79 20.08
CA LEU A 159 -11.11 -4.83 19.01
C LEU A 159 -12.41 -4.37 18.35
N ALA A 160 -13.36 -5.28 18.16
CA ALA A 160 -14.67 -4.95 17.59
C ALA A 160 -15.49 -4.03 18.49
N ALA A 161 -15.38 -4.15 19.81
CA ALA A 161 -16.11 -3.30 20.75
C ALA A 161 -15.70 -1.83 20.65
N GLY A 162 -14.43 -1.55 20.29
CA GLY A 162 -13.94 -0.20 20.03
C GLY A 162 -14.30 0.35 18.63
N MET A 163 -14.81 -0.47 17.71
CA MET A 163 -15.06 -0.04 16.34
C MET A 163 -16.35 0.78 16.20
N PRO A 164 -16.40 1.77 15.30
CA PRO A 164 -17.64 2.44 14.96
C PRO A 164 -18.68 1.44 14.43
N VAL A 165 -19.87 1.40 15.03
CA VAL A 165 -20.94 0.45 14.67
C VAL A 165 -21.29 0.52 13.18
N ARG A 166 -21.31 1.72 12.59
CA ARG A 166 -21.57 1.89 11.15
C ARG A 166 -20.50 1.22 10.28
N LEU A 167 -19.24 1.25 10.71
CA LEU A 167 -18.14 0.60 9.99
C LEU A 167 -18.25 -0.92 10.07
N LEU A 168 -18.65 -1.46 11.23
CA LEU A 168 -18.93 -2.89 11.37
C LEU A 168 -20.11 -3.34 10.49
N ALA A 169 -21.17 -2.54 10.41
CA ALA A 169 -22.31 -2.82 9.54
C ALA A 169 -21.90 -2.85 8.05
N ASP A 170 -21.08 -1.89 7.62
CA ASP A 170 -20.51 -1.85 6.27
C ASP A 170 -19.68 -3.10 5.97
N VAL A 171 -18.84 -3.51 6.92
CA VAL A 171 -18.02 -4.71 6.83
C VAL A 171 -18.89 -5.96 6.69
N THR A 172 -19.89 -6.14 7.55
CA THR A 172 -20.79 -7.30 7.50
C THR A 172 -21.48 -7.40 6.15
N HIS A 173 -21.99 -6.27 5.63
CA HIS A 173 -22.63 -6.23 4.31
C HIS A 173 -21.68 -6.63 3.18
N LEU A 174 -20.44 -6.14 3.20
CA LEU A 174 -19.45 -6.45 2.17
C LEU A 174 -18.99 -7.91 2.24
N LEU A 175 -18.82 -8.47 3.43
CA LEU A 175 -18.48 -9.89 3.61
C LEU A 175 -19.58 -10.79 3.07
N LEU A 176 -20.86 -10.50 3.40
CA LEU A 176 -22.00 -11.27 2.88
C LEU A 176 -22.03 -11.23 1.35
N LYS A 177 -21.85 -10.04 0.75
CA LYS A 177 -21.74 -9.91 -0.72
C LYS A 177 -20.57 -10.69 -1.32
N ALA A 178 -19.41 -10.68 -0.66
CA ALA A 178 -18.27 -11.46 -1.13
C ALA A 178 -18.57 -12.96 -1.12
N MET A 179 -19.23 -13.46 -0.06
CA MET A 179 -19.68 -14.85 0.02
C MET A 179 -20.73 -15.20 -1.05
N GLU A 180 -21.63 -14.27 -1.38
CA GLU A 180 -22.60 -14.44 -2.48
C GLU A 180 -21.91 -14.50 -3.85
N HIS A 181 -20.89 -13.67 -4.09
CA HIS A 181 -20.14 -13.67 -5.35
C HIS A 181 -19.19 -14.87 -5.49
N PHE A 182 -18.69 -15.42 -4.37
CA PHE A 182 -17.70 -16.49 -4.34
C PHE A 182 -18.14 -17.67 -3.44
N PRO A 183 -19.27 -18.34 -3.72
CA PRO A 183 -19.88 -19.32 -2.81
C PRO A 183 -19.08 -20.63 -2.62
N ASN A 184 -18.04 -20.86 -3.45
CA ASN A 184 -17.21 -22.07 -3.44
C ASN A 184 -15.80 -21.84 -2.85
N HIS A 185 -15.59 -20.69 -2.20
CA HIS A 185 -14.34 -20.27 -1.58
C HIS A 185 -14.58 -19.81 -0.15
#